data_AF-A0A0D3DRS8-F1
#
_entry.id   AF-A0A0D3DRS8-F1
#
_cell.length_a   1.000
_cell.length_b   1.000
_cell.length_c   1.000
_cell.angle_alpha   90.00
_cell.angle_beta   90.00
_cell.angle_gamma   90.00
#
_symmetry.space_group_name_H-M   'P 1'
#
loop_
_entity.id
_entity.type
_entity.pdbx_description
1 polymer ?
#
loop_
_entity_poly.entity_id
_entity_poly.type
_entity_poly.pdbx_seq_one_letter_code
_entity_poly.pdbx_strand_id
1 'polypeptide(L)'
;MLGPRYSCDWSTLLQMLVDGGQDKIDIFLLCYTFQITVYYVWRERNGRRHGEKPQTGDSLRRYIDKYVRNRISTTQMVGGKG
;
A
#
# COMPACT_ATOMS: atom_id res chain seq x y z
N MET A 1 -1.41 -12.03 6.22
CA MET A 1 -1.18 -10.75 6.90
C MET A 1 0.02 -10.93 7.81
N LEU A 2 0.95 -9.97 7.83
CA LEU A 2 2.31 -10.04 8.42
C LEU A 2 2.40 -10.60 9.86
N GLY A 3 1.28 -10.66 10.61
CA GLY A 3 1.19 -11.40 11.86
C GLY A 3 2.22 -10.90 12.88
N PRO A 4 3.00 -11.80 13.52
CA PRO A 4 4.02 -11.41 14.50
C PRO A 4 5.13 -10.52 13.93
N ARG A 5 5.28 -10.48 12.59
CA ARG A 5 6.29 -9.67 11.89
C ARG A 5 5.74 -8.29 11.49
N TYR A 6 4.55 -7.91 11.95
CA TYR A 6 4.02 -6.56 11.73
C TYR A 6 4.93 -5.49 12.36
N SER A 7 5.18 -4.42 11.61
CA SER A 7 5.93 -3.26 12.08
C SER A 7 5.33 -1.97 11.55
N CYS A 8 5.42 -0.91 12.36
CA CYS A 8 5.13 0.46 11.95
C CYS A 8 6.41 1.23 11.58
N ASP A 9 7.59 0.65 11.80
CA ASP A 9 8.88 1.28 11.51
C ASP A 9 9.20 1.18 10.01
N TRP A 10 9.52 2.32 9.42
CA TRP A 10 9.73 2.42 7.97
C TRP A 10 10.94 1.62 7.50
N SER A 11 12.05 1.67 8.23
CA SER A 11 13.28 0.95 7.90
C SER A 11 13.07 -0.56 7.95
N THR A 12 12.32 -1.03 8.95
CA THR A 12 11.93 -2.42 9.11
C THR A 12 11.05 -2.90 7.96
N LEU A 13 10.06 -2.09 7.55
CA LEU A 13 9.21 -2.41 6.39
C LEU A 13 10.02 -2.46 5.07
N LEU A 14 11.01 -1.59 4.90
CA LEU A 14 11.93 -1.62 3.76
C LEU A 14 12.82 -2.86 3.76
N GLN A 15 13.35 -3.26 4.92
CA GLN A 15 14.11 -4.50 5.04
C GLN A 15 13.25 -5.72 4.71
N MET A 16 12.00 -5.75 5.20
CA MET A 16 11.03 -6.79 4.85
C MET A 16 10.73 -6.87 3.36
N LEU A 17 10.72 -5.74 2.65
CA LEU A 17 10.53 -5.69 1.20
C LEU A 17 11.74 -6.28 0.43
N VAL A 18 12.96 -6.06 0.93
CA VAL A 18 14.20 -6.50 0.28
C VAL A 18 14.53 -7.96 0.59
N ASP A 19 14.32 -8.39 1.83
CA ASP A 19 14.64 -9.74 2.32
C ASP A 19 13.80 -10.82 1.63
N GLY A 20 12.53 -10.53 1.33
CA GLY A 20 11.65 -11.45 0.60
C GLY A 20 11.41 -12.79 1.30
N GLY A 21 11.64 -12.86 2.62
CA GLY A 21 11.47 -14.07 3.44
C GLY A 21 10.02 -14.35 3.89
N GLN A 22 9.02 -13.78 3.22
CA GLN A 22 7.59 -13.96 3.53
C GLN A 22 6.89 -14.81 2.46
N ASP A 23 5.69 -15.31 2.76
CA ASP A 23 4.86 -15.99 1.77
C ASP A 23 4.55 -15.06 0.58
N LYS A 24 4.39 -15.62 -0.63
CA LYS A 24 4.07 -14.89 -1.87
C LYS A 24 2.92 -13.89 -1.69
N ILE A 25 1.87 -14.26 -0.96
CA ILE A 25 0.73 -13.37 -0.73
C ILE A 25 1.14 -12.20 0.18
N ASP A 26 1.89 -12.47 1.24
CA ASP A 26 2.33 -11.44 2.18
C ASP A 26 3.33 -10.47 1.54
N ILE A 27 4.28 -10.96 0.73
CA ILE A 27 5.18 -10.11 -0.08
C ILE A 27 4.38 -9.27 -1.05
N PHE A 28 3.43 -9.87 -1.78
CA PHE A 28 2.60 -9.14 -2.72
C PHE A 28 1.82 -8.01 -2.03
N LEU A 29 1.17 -8.30 -0.90
CA LEU A 29 0.41 -7.30 -0.15
C LEU A 29 1.32 -6.19 0.40
N LEU A 30 2.51 -6.54 0.89
CA LEU A 30 3.49 -5.59 1.40
C LEU A 30 3.98 -4.66 0.27
N CYS A 31 4.45 -5.23 -0.85
CA CYS A 31 4.90 -4.50 -2.03
C CYS A 31 3.80 -3.59 -2.59
N TYR A 32 2.59 -4.12 -2.75
CA TYR A 32 1.48 -3.38 -3.32
C TYR A 32 1.06 -2.22 -2.42
N THR A 33 0.93 -2.46 -1.11
CA THR A 33 0.58 -1.41 -0.13
C THR A 33 1.65 -0.32 -0.10
N PHE A 34 2.92 -0.70 -0.17
CA PHE A 34 4.04 0.24 -0.24
C PHE A 34 3.98 1.10 -1.52
N GLN A 35 3.80 0.47 -2.69
CA GLN A 35 3.68 1.16 -3.98
C GLN A 35 2.54 2.17 -3.99
N ILE A 36 1.35 1.75 -3.53
CA ILE A 36 0.17 2.63 -3.46
C ILE A 36 0.44 3.82 -2.53
N THR A 37 1.03 3.57 -1.36
CA THR A 37 1.36 4.63 -0.40
C THR A 37 2.30 5.67 -1.00
N VAL A 38 3.40 5.23 -1.61
CA VAL A 38 4.37 6.11 -2.27
C VAL A 38 3.72 6.90 -3.41
N TYR A 39 2.93 6.24 -4.25
CA TYR A 39 2.22 6.87 -5.36
C TYR A 39 1.29 8.00 -4.88
N TYR A 40 0.46 7.74 -3.86
CA TYR A 40 -0.48 8.74 -3.35
C TYR A 40 0.22 9.92 -2.68
N VAL A 41 1.30 9.69 -1.93
CA VAL A 41 2.13 10.75 -1.36
C VAL A 41 2.76 11.59 -2.46
N TRP A 42 3.33 10.96 -3.48
CA TRP A 42 3.90 11.65 -4.63
C TRP A 42 2.83 12.47 -5.37
N ARG A 43 1.68 11.87 -5.67
CA ARG A 43 0.57 12.51 -6.38
C ARG A 43 0.08 13.75 -5.64
N GLU A 44 -0.10 13.65 -4.32
CA GLU A 44 -0.51 14.79 -3.51
C GLU A 44 0.49 15.94 -3.63
N ARG A 45 1.78 15.64 -3.39
CA ARG A 45 2.86 16.64 -3.45
C ARG A 45 2.94 17.28 -4.84
N ASN A 46 2.73 16.49 -5.88
CA ASN A 46 2.71 16.97 -7.25
C ASN A 46 1.50 17.88 -7.51
N GLY A 47 0.31 17.49 -7.03
CA GLY A 47 -0.90 18.31 -7.10
C GLY A 47 -0.68 19.68 -6.43
N ARG A 48 -0.13 19.70 -5.20
CA ARG A 48 0.24 20.97 -4.53
C ARG A 48 1.18 21.82 -5.35
N ARG A 49 2.20 21.21 -5.97
CA ARG A 49 3.16 21.90 -6.85
C ARG A 49 2.48 22.54 -8.06
N HIS A 50 1.40 21.95 -8.56
CA HIS A 50 0.62 22.45 -9.69
C HIS A 50 -0.59 23.30 -9.28
N GLY A 51 -0.71 23.69 -8.01
CA GLY A 51 -1.77 24.58 -7.52
C GLY A 51 -3.08 23.89 -7.15
N GLU A 52 -3.11 22.55 -7.08
CA GLU A 52 -4.25 21.84 -6.50
C GLU A 52 -4.38 22.15 -5.00
N LYS A 53 -5.63 22.11 -4.50
CA LYS A 53 -5.89 22.32 -3.07
C LYS A 53 -5.29 21.18 -2.25
N PRO A 54 -4.56 21.47 -1.15
CA PRO A 54 -4.01 20.45 -0.27
C PRO A 54 -5.08 19.47 0.22
N GLN A 55 -4.78 18.18 0.16
CA GLN A 55 -5.60 17.16 0.81
C GLN A 55 -5.13 16.94 2.25
N THR A 56 -6.07 16.63 3.14
CA THR A 56 -5.74 16.24 4.52
C THR A 56 -5.08 14.87 4.54
N GLY A 57 -4.22 14.64 5.55
CA GLY A 57 -3.61 13.32 5.77
C GLY A 57 -4.64 12.20 5.94
N ASP A 58 -5.77 12.50 6.58
CA ASP A 58 -6.87 11.53 6.75
C ASP A 58 -7.53 11.14 5.43
N SER A 59 -7.74 12.09 4.52
CA SER A 59 -8.25 11.80 3.18
C SER A 59 -7.28 10.91 2.42
N LEU A 60 -5.98 11.22 2.47
CA LEU A 60 -4.95 10.43 1.81
C LEU A 60 -4.90 8.99 2.35
N ARG A 61 -4.97 8.83 3.68
CA ARG A 61 -5.05 7.53 4.35
C ARG A 61 -6.28 6.74 3.91
N ARG A 62 -7.45 7.38 3.84
CA ARG A 62 -8.70 6.73 3.36
C ARG A 62 -8.60 6.28 1.91
N TYR A 63 -7.97 7.08 1.04
CA TYR A 63 -7.72 6.67 -0.34
C TYR A 63 -6.81 5.43 -0.37
N ILE A 64 -5.65 5.49 0.26
CA ILE A 64 -4.70 4.37 0.28
C ILE A 64 -5.38 3.08 0.76
N ASP A 65 -6.08 3.11 1.90
CA ASP A 65 -6.81 1.97 2.45
C ASP A 65 -7.87 1.41 1.48
N LYS A 66 -8.66 2.30 0.85
CA LYS A 66 -9.67 1.91 -0.15
C LYS A 66 -9.03 1.23 -1.37
N TYR A 67 -7.94 1.78 -1.90
CA TYR A 67 -7.28 1.23 -3.09
C TYR A 67 -6.59 -0.10 -2.81
N VAL A 68 -6.03 -0.27 -1.61
CA VAL A 68 -5.49 -1.56 -1.15
C VAL A 68 -6.59 -2.60 -1.05
N ARG A 69 -7.69 -2.31 -0.33
CA ARG A 69 -8.81 -3.25 -0.21
C ARG A 69 -9.43 -3.63 -1.56
N ASN A 70 -9.69 -2.64 -2.42
CA ASN A 70 -10.26 -2.89 -3.74
C ASN A 70 -9.39 -3.85 -4.55
N ARG A 71 -8.06 -3.68 -4.53
CA ARG A 71 -7.15 -4.59 -5.24
C ARG A 71 -7.21 -6.01 -4.69
N ILE A 72 -7.23 -6.16 -3.37
CA ILE A 72 -7.32 -7.47 -2.71
C ILE A 72 -8.63 -8.15 -3.13
N SER A 73 -9.75 -7.44 -3.05
CA SER A 73 -11.07 -7.96 -3.44
C SER A 73 -11.09 -8.40 -4.92
N THR A 74 -10.57 -7.60 -5.85
CA THR A 74 -10.51 -7.97 -7.26
C THR A 74 -9.58 -9.17 -7.50
N THR A 75 -8.46 -9.26 -6.79
CA THR A 75 -7.49 -10.36 -6.96
C THR A 75 -8.05 -11.69 -6.43
N GLN A 76 -8.82 -11.66 -5.34
CA GLN A 76 -9.52 -12.85 -4.82
C GLN A 76 -10.66 -13.31 -5.75
N MET A 77 -11.39 -12.38 -6.39
CA MET A 77 -12.44 -12.72 -7.35
C MET A 77 -11.92 -13.46 -8.60
N VAL A 78 -10.67 -13.18 -9.02
CA VAL A 78 -10.06 -13.86 -10.17
C VAL A 78 -9.63 -15.29 -9.83
N GLY A 79 -9.30 -15.58 -8.56
CA GLY A 79 -8.94 -16.94 -8.10
C GLY A 79 -10.13 -17.85 -7.77
N GLY A 80 -11.37 -17.34 -7.80
CA GLY A 80 -12.58 -18.07 -7.44
C GLY A 80 -13.35 -18.70 -8.60
N LYS A 81 -12.77 -18.75 -9.82
CA LYS A 81 -13.34 -19.49 -10.95
C LYS A 81 -12.61 -20.83 -11.12
N GLY A 82 -12.99 -21.79 -10.30
CA GLY A 82 -12.79 -23.23 -10.52
C GLY A 82 -14.13 -23.86 -10.84
#